data_AF-A0A2S5UXI1-F1
#
_entry.id   AF-A0A2S5UXI1-F1
#
_cell.length_a   1.000
_cell.length_b   1.000
_cell.length_c   1.000
_cell.angle_alpha   90.00
_cell.angle_beta   90.00
_cell.angle_gamma   90.00
#
_symmetry.space_group_name_H-M   'P 1'
#
loop_
_entity.id
_entity.type
_entity.pdbx_description
1 polymer ?
#
loop_
_entity_poly.entity_id
_entity_poly.type
_entity_poly.pdbx_seq_one_letter_code
_entity_poly.pdbx_strand_id
1 'polypeptide(L)'
;MSTPAPPALTQPHLNVWRPEEGRFRRFEKSVVLGEGDALWDRAAADVLLWRVKTRSGFEVHPSLVPAAVGARPTIVAGWGGVRILEPVEVVAVVEEADRVGFAYRTLPGHPVAGEEAFLVRRVDGRVEFTIRSLTRPAASGVWRALFPLLLVAQLVARWRYLRALR
;
A
#
# COMPACT_ATOMS: atom_id res chain seq x y z
N MET A 1 -16.74 12.31 22.00
CA MET A 1 -15.50 12.85 21.39
C MET A 1 -14.74 11.66 20.82
N SER A 2 -14.70 11.50 19.49
CA SER A 2 -13.92 10.43 18.87
C SER A 2 -12.44 10.75 19.02
N THR A 3 -11.67 9.82 19.59
CA THR A 3 -10.20 9.89 19.61
C THR A 3 -9.71 10.10 18.17
N PRO A 4 -8.88 11.11 17.88
CA PRO A 4 -8.29 11.24 16.55
C PRO A 4 -7.57 9.94 16.20
N ALA A 5 -7.78 9.46 14.98
CA ALA A 5 -7.09 8.27 14.51
C ALA A 5 -5.58 8.47 14.66
N PRO A 6 -4.83 7.47 15.16
CA PRO A 6 -3.38 7.59 15.26
C PRO A 6 -2.79 7.88 13.87
N PRO A 7 -1.73 8.70 13.80
CA PRO A 7 -1.10 9.06 12.54
C PRO A 7 -0.62 7.80 11.80
N ALA A 8 -0.66 7.86 10.47
CA ALA A 8 -0.20 6.77 9.60
C ALA A 8 1.28 6.44 9.89
N LEU A 9 1.57 5.17 10.19
CA LEU A 9 2.89 4.67 10.57
C LEU A 9 3.91 4.70 9.41
N THR A 10 3.42 4.60 8.18
CA THR A 10 4.21 4.69 6.95
C THR A 10 4.51 6.13 6.50
N GLN A 11 3.89 7.11 7.18
CA GLN A 11 4.14 8.55 7.02
C GLN A 11 4.28 8.97 5.55
N PRO A 12 3.24 8.80 4.73
CA PRO A 12 3.32 9.01 3.27
C PRO A 12 3.74 10.45 2.89
N HIS A 13 3.49 11.43 3.76
CA HIS A 13 3.88 12.83 3.58
C HIS A 13 5.40 13.08 3.71
N LEU A 14 6.17 12.15 4.31
CA LEU A 14 7.61 12.35 4.51
C LEU A 14 8.46 11.86 3.33
N ASN A 15 9.46 12.66 2.98
CA ASN A 15 10.52 12.27 2.04
C ASN A 15 11.34 11.09 2.56
N VAL A 16 11.79 11.17 3.80
CA VAL A 16 12.58 10.13 4.47
C VAL A 16 11.71 9.49 5.54
N TRP A 17 11.59 8.16 5.50
CA TRP A 17 10.78 7.41 6.45
C TRP A 17 11.64 6.63 7.43
N ARG A 18 11.45 6.90 8.71
CA ARG A 18 12.18 6.31 9.84
C ARG A 18 11.18 5.80 10.89
N PRO A 19 10.53 4.65 10.66
CA PRO A 19 9.59 4.10 11.62
C PRO A 19 10.34 3.57 12.85
N GLU A 20 9.63 3.47 13.98
CA GLU A 20 10.15 2.81 15.19
C GLU A 20 10.56 1.36 14.91
N GLU A 21 11.70 0.95 15.47
CA GLU A 21 12.25 -0.38 15.29
C GLU A 21 11.61 -1.43 16.22
N GLY A 22 11.71 -2.71 15.86
CA GLY A 22 11.35 -3.84 16.73
C GLY A 22 9.88 -4.27 16.76
N ARG A 23 8.92 -3.43 16.33
CA ARG A 23 7.48 -3.78 16.34
C ARG A 23 6.97 -4.42 15.04
N PHE A 24 7.58 -4.09 13.92
CA PHE A 24 7.16 -4.53 12.59
C PHE A 24 8.36 -4.86 11.71
N ARG A 25 8.17 -5.76 10.75
CA ARG A 25 9.09 -5.93 9.63
C ARG A 25 8.90 -4.77 8.66
N ARG A 26 9.89 -3.87 8.62
CA ARG A 26 9.95 -2.75 7.69
C ARG A 26 10.34 -3.21 6.28
N PHE A 27 9.73 -2.60 5.27
CA PHE A 27 10.15 -2.67 3.88
C PHE A 27 9.90 -1.32 3.20
N GLU A 28 10.91 -0.81 2.50
CA GLU A 28 10.81 0.37 1.65
C GLU A 28 11.56 0.10 0.35
N LYS A 29 10.94 0.41 -0.79
CA LYS A 29 11.62 0.33 -2.08
C LYS A 29 11.05 1.33 -3.06
N SER A 30 11.96 1.97 -3.79
CA SER A 30 11.64 2.95 -4.82
C SER A 30 12.12 2.46 -6.19
N VAL A 31 11.41 2.85 -7.25
CA VAL A 31 11.78 2.65 -8.65
C VAL A 31 11.49 3.91 -9.44
N VAL A 32 12.40 4.28 -10.34
CA VAL A 32 12.15 5.32 -11.34
C VAL A 32 11.18 4.77 -12.38
N LEU A 33 10.12 5.51 -12.67
CA LEU A 33 9.14 5.22 -13.73
C LEU A 33 9.51 5.90 -15.05
N GLY A 34 10.20 7.06 -14.98
CA GLY A 34 10.55 7.89 -16.13
C GLY A 34 10.52 9.37 -15.76
N GLU A 35 10.27 10.24 -16.74
CA GLU A 35 10.26 11.70 -16.60
C GLU A 35 9.04 12.31 -17.31
N GLY A 36 8.67 13.54 -16.93
CA GLY A 36 7.65 14.35 -17.63
C GLY A 36 6.25 14.37 -17.01
N ASP A 37 5.49 15.42 -17.34
CA ASP A 37 4.18 15.73 -16.74
C ASP A 37 3.11 14.68 -17.03
N ALA A 38 3.03 14.19 -18.27
CA ALA A 38 2.06 13.16 -18.64
C ALA A 38 2.25 11.85 -17.85
N LEU A 39 3.51 11.48 -17.56
CA LEU A 39 3.80 10.31 -16.73
C LEU A 39 3.40 10.56 -15.27
N TRP A 40 3.69 11.75 -14.76
CA TRP A 40 3.31 12.16 -13.41
C TRP A 40 1.80 12.09 -13.20
N ASP A 41 1.02 12.76 -14.05
CA ASP A 41 -0.45 12.82 -13.93
C ASP A 41 -1.06 11.42 -13.96
N ARG A 42 -0.59 10.59 -14.90
CA ARG A 42 -1.02 9.18 -15.00
C ARG A 42 -0.67 8.40 -13.74
N ALA A 43 0.57 8.50 -13.27
CA ALA A 43 1.04 7.70 -12.13
C ALA A 43 0.36 8.14 -10.82
N ALA A 44 0.13 9.44 -10.63
CA ALA A 44 -0.60 10.00 -9.51
C ALA A 44 -2.05 9.48 -9.47
N ALA A 45 -2.76 9.56 -10.60
CA ALA A 45 -4.12 9.03 -10.72
C ALA A 45 -4.16 7.51 -10.50
N ASP A 46 -3.23 6.77 -11.11
CA ASP A 46 -3.13 5.31 -10.99
C ASP A 46 -2.91 4.87 -9.54
N VAL A 47 -2.06 5.57 -8.79
CA VAL A 47 -1.86 5.30 -7.36
C VAL A 47 -3.17 5.48 -6.61
N LEU A 48 -3.82 6.64 -6.70
CA LEU A 48 -5.06 6.91 -5.94
C LEU A 48 -6.21 5.98 -6.33
N LEU A 49 -6.27 5.52 -7.58
CA LEU A 49 -7.27 4.57 -8.07
C LEU A 49 -6.92 3.09 -7.80
N TRP A 50 -6.00 2.82 -6.87
CA TRP A 50 -5.57 1.48 -6.50
C TRP A 50 -4.98 0.65 -7.64
N ARG A 51 -4.54 1.28 -8.75
CA ARG A 51 -4.08 0.56 -9.95
C ARG A 51 -2.82 -0.26 -9.69
N VAL A 52 -2.00 0.14 -8.72
CA VAL A 52 -0.88 -0.68 -8.25
C VAL A 52 -1.34 -2.06 -7.79
N LYS A 53 -2.41 -2.13 -6.97
CA LYS A 53 -3.00 -3.38 -6.51
C LYS A 53 -3.70 -4.10 -7.67
N THR A 54 -4.56 -3.42 -8.42
CA THR A 54 -5.37 -4.09 -9.44
C THR A 54 -4.55 -4.64 -10.60
N ARG A 55 -3.53 -3.90 -11.06
CA ARG A 55 -2.58 -4.41 -12.07
C ARG A 55 -1.64 -5.49 -11.53
N SER A 56 -1.58 -5.64 -10.21
CA SER A 56 -0.88 -6.72 -9.53
C SER A 56 -1.77 -7.92 -9.23
N GLY A 57 -2.96 -8.02 -9.85
CA GLY A 57 -3.82 -9.21 -9.79
C GLY A 57 -4.69 -9.29 -8.54
N PHE A 58 -4.84 -8.19 -7.81
CA PHE A 58 -5.82 -8.06 -6.74
C PHE A 58 -7.11 -7.43 -7.28
N GLU A 59 -8.22 -7.70 -6.63
CA GLU A 59 -9.42 -6.87 -6.77
C GLU A 59 -9.50 -5.90 -5.60
N VAL A 60 -10.15 -4.76 -5.80
CA VAL A 60 -10.45 -3.79 -4.73
C VAL A 60 -11.93 -3.44 -4.82
N HIS A 61 -12.64 -3.63 -3.72
CA HIS A 61 -14.07 -3.40 -3.61
C HIS A 61 -14.38 -2.29 -2.58
N PRO A 62 -15.19 -1.28 -2.92
CA PRO A 62 -15.78 -1.03 -4.24
C PRO A 62 -14.72 -0.67 -5.30
N SER A 63 -14.95 -1.08 -6.54
CA SER A 63 -14.02 -0.84 -7.66
C SER A 63 -14.07 0.60 -8.15
N LEU A 64 -12.93 1.10 -8.65
CA LEU A 64 -12.81 2.43 -9.28
C LEU A 64 -13.13 3.61 -8.35
N VAL A 65 -13.09 3.40 -7.03
CA VAL A 65 -13.21 4.48 -6.04
C VAL A 65 -11.81 4.94 -5.63
N PRO A 66 -11.48 6.23 -5.76
CA PRO A 66 -10.21 6.75 -5.26
C PRO A 66 -10.02 6.51 -3.76
N ALA A 67 -8.77 6.34 -3.33
CA ALA A 67 -8.43 6.28 -1.92
C ALA A 67 -8.80 7.59 -1.22
N ALA A 68 -9.61 7.50 -0.17
CA ALA A 68 -10.01 8.62 0.67
C ALA A 68 -9.82 8.24 2.14
N VAL A 69 -9.35 9.18 2.98
CA VAL A 69 -9.14 8.90 4.42
C VAL A 69 -10.43 8.39 5.07
N GLY A 70 -10.33 7.29 5.81
CA GLY A 70 -11.46 6.61 6.44
C GLY A 70 -12.20 5.62 5.53
N ALA A 71 -11.91 5.57 4.22
CA ALA A 71 -12.48 4.56 3.33
C ALA A 71 -12.02 3.15 3.75
N ARG A 72 -12.95 2.19 3.69
CA ARG A 72 -12.73 0.81 4.13
C ARG A 72 -12.96 -0.21 3.01
N PRO A 73 -12.11 -0.22 1.96
CA PRO A 73 -12.26 -1.19 0.90
C PRO A 73 -11.86 -2.59 1.37
N THR A 74 -12.35 -3.59 0.64
CA THR A 74 -11.88 -4.97 0.75
C THR A 74 -11.02 -5.28 -0.46
N ILE A 75 -9.75 -5.61 -0.21
CA ILE A 75 -8.87 -6.18 -1.22
C ILE A 75 -9.17 -7.67 -1.33
N VAL A 76 -9.12 -8.23 -2.55
CA VAL A 76 -9.28 -9.67 -2.76
C VAL A 76 -8.06 -10.22 -3.46
N ALA A 77 -7.38 -11.15 -2.80
CA ALA A 77 -6.26 -11.90 -3.37
C ALA A 77 -6.77 -13.27 -3.85
N GLY A 78 -6.64 -13.53 -5.15
CA GLY A 78 -6.96 -14.83 -5.75
C GLY A 78 -5.72 -15.70 -5.93
N TRP A 79 -5.72 -16.91 -5.38
CA TRP A 79 -4.67 -17.89 -5.66
C TRP A 79 -5.23 -19.32 -5.71
N GLY A 80 -4.99 -20.03 -6.81
CA GLY A 80 -5.36 -21.45 -6.94
C GLY A 80 -6.82 -21.78 -6.68
N GLY A 81 -7.75 -20.89 -7.08
CA GLY A 81 -9.20 -21.06 -6.85
C GLY A 81 -9.70 -20.57 -5.48
N VAL A 82 -8.80 -20.18 -4.57
CA VAL A 82 -9.14 -19.59 -3.27
C VAL A 82 -9.15 -18.07 -3.37
N ARG A 83 -10.15 -17.42 -2.77
CA ARG A 83 -10.23 -15.96 -2.62
C ARG A 83 -10.03 -15.59 -1.17
N ILE A 84 -9.01 -14.78 -0.90
CA ILE A 84 -8.70 -14.28 0.44
C ILE A 84 -9.18 -12.83 0.51
N LEU A 85 -10.00 -12.53 1.51
CA LEU A 85 -10.49 -11.18 1.77
C LEU A 85 -9.50 -10.45 2.68
N GLU A 86 -9.12 -9.27 2.25
CA GLU A 86 -8.12 -8.41 2.88
C GLU A 86 -8.79 -7.07 3.22
N PRO A 87 -9.55 -6.99 4.34
CA PRO A 87 -10.19 -5.75 4.75
C PRO A 87 -9.14 -4.74 5.22
N VAL A 88 -9.24 -3.50 4.74
CA VAL A 88 -8.29 -2.42 5.04
C VAL A 88 -9.03 -1.12 5.31
N GLU A 89 -8.33 -0.15 5.90
CA GLU A 89 -8.81 1.21 6.10
C GLU A 89 -7.74 2.19 5.62
N VAL A 90 -8.10 3.14 4.76
CA VAL A 90 -7.21 4.21 4.32
C VAL A 90 -7.02 5.19 5.47
N VAL A 91 -5.77 5.42 5.86
CA VAL A 91 -5.41 6.21 7.06
C VAL A 91 -4.76 7.54 6.74
N ALA A 92 -4.23 7.68 5.52
CA ALA A 92 -3.65 8.92 5.04
C ALA A 92 -3.74 8.96 3.52
N VAL A 93 -3.94 10.16 2.99
CA VAL A 93 -3.85 10.52 1.58
C VAL A 93 -2.99 11.79 1.50
N VAL A 94 -2.12 11.85 0.51
CA VAL A 94 -1.25 13.00 0.24
C VAL A 94 -1.45 13.37 -1.23
N GLU A 95 -1.76 14.63 -1.48
CA GLU A 95 -1.97 15.21 -2.82
C GLU A 95 -1.27 16.58 -2.86
N GLU A 96 0.05 16.53 -2.98
CA GLU A 96 0.94 17.69 -3.10
C GLU A 96 1.47 17.78 -4.54
N ALA A 97 2.02 18.93 -4.91
CA ALA A 97 2.49 19.19 -6.28
C ALA A 97 3.57 18.21 -6.77
N ASP A 98 4.43 17.74 -5.87
CA ASP A 98 5.55 16.84 -6.12
C ASP A 98 5.38 15.46 -5.45
N ARG A 99 4.23 15.20 -4.82
CA ARG A 99 3.98 13.97 -4.07
C ARG A 99 2.50 13.59 -4.04
N VAL A 100 2.18 12.40 -4.53
CA VAL A 100 0.83 11.85 -4.46
C VAL A 100 0.88 10.43 -3.92
N GLY A 101 -0.04 10.08 -3.02
CA GLY A 101 -0.19 8.71 -2.58
C GLY A 101 -1.11 8.53 -1.40
N PHE A 102 -1.18 7.30 -0.91
CA PHE A 102 -2.02 6.97 0.23
C PHE A 102 -1.41 5.83 1.04
N ALA A 103 -1.87 5.70 2.28
CA ALA A 103 -1.55 4.60 3.18
C ALA A 103 -2.84 3.95 3.68
N TYR A 104 -2.82 2.62 3.83
CA TYR A 104 -3.89 1.89 4.48
C TYR A 104 -3.34 1.02 5.62
N ARG A 105 -4.14 0.87 6.68
CA ARG A 105 -3.93 -0.12 7.73
C ARG A 105 -4.76 -1.37 7.44
N THR A 106 -4.23 -2.51 7.81
CA THR A 106 -4.96 -3.78 7.80
C THR A 106 -5.98 -3.85 8.95
N LEU A 107 -7.15 -4.43 8.69
CA LEU A 107 -8.22 -4.62 9.67
C LEU A 107 -8.31 -6.09 10.14
N PRO A 108 -9.02 -6.40 11.24
CA PRO A 108 -9.30 -7.78 11.63
C PRO A 108 -9.90 -8.59 10.48
N GLY A 109 -9.43 -9.82 10.29
CA GLY A 109 -9.73 -10.68 9.14
C GLY A 109 -8.64 -10.68 8.07
N HIS A 110 -7.79 -9.66 8.03
CA HIS A 110 -6.64 -9.60 7.13
C HIS A 110 -5.56 -10.65 7.51
N PRO A 111 -4.89 -11.31 6.55
CA PRO A 111 -3.85 -12.33 6.81
C PRO A 111 -2.62 -11.82 7.57
N VAL A 112 -2.36 -10.52 7.48
CA VAL A 112 -1.25 -9.84 8.15
C VAL A 112 -1.74 -8.60 8.88
N ALA A 113 -1.04 -8.23 9.95
CA ALA A 113 -1.27 -6.97 10.66
C ALA A 113 -0.18 -5.96 10.29
N GLY A 114 -0.54 -4.71 10.07
CA GLY A 114 0.38 -3.74 9.50
C GLY A 114 -0.26 -2.56 8.79
N GLU A 115 0.59 -1.79 8.12
CA GLU A 115 0.25 -0.65 7.28
C GLU A 115 1.10 -0.67 5.99
N GLU A 116 0.52 -0.29 4.86
CA GLU A 116 1.20 -0.21 3.57
C GLU A 116 0.85 1.12 2.89
N ALA A 117 1.84 1.75 2.26
CA ALA A 117 1.68 2.97 1.50
C ALA A 117 2.26 2.85 0.09
N PHE A 118 1.57 3.51 -0.83
CA PHE A 118 1.89 3.63 -2.24
C PHE A 118 2.03 5.10 -2.58
N LEU A 119 3.18 5.47 -3.12
CA LEU A 119 3.60 6.86 -3.28
C LEU A 119 4.20 7.05 -4.66
N VAL A 120 3.85 8.13 -5.34
CA VAL A 120 4.63 8.68 -6.43
C VAL A 120 5.18 10.03 -6.02
N ARG A 121 6.45 10.27 -6.36
CA ARG A 121 7.15 11.53 -6.11
C ARG A 121 7.80 12.05 -7.37
N ARG A 122 7.91 13.38 -7.47
CA ARG A 122 8.68 14.05 -8.50
C ARG A 122 9.98 14.58 -7.89
N VAL A 123 11.12 14.14 -8.40
CA VAL A 123 12.45 14.57 -7.94
C VAL A 123 13.30 14.86 -9.16
N ASP A 124 13.76 16.11 -9.32
CA ASP A 124 14.63 16.53 -10.42
C ASP A 124 14.10 16.11 -11.81
N GLY A 125 12.79 16.26 -12.03
CA GLY A 125 12.10 15.88 -13.28
C GLY A 125 11.72 14.40 -13.40
N ARG A 126 12.23 13.54 -12.51
CA ARG A 126 11.93 12.10 -12.48
C ARG A 126 10.68 11.81 -11.66
N VAL A 127 9.86 10.91 -12.19
CA VAL A 127 8.74 10.30 -11.48
C VAL A 127 9.21 9.00 -10.87
N GLU A 128 9.15 8.92 -9.55
CA GLU A 128 9.52 7.72 -8.81
C GLU A 128 8.35 7.15 -8.04
N PHE A 129 8.17 5.85 -8.12
CA PHE A 129 7.19 5.13 -7.33
C PHE A 129 7.86 4.45 -6.14
N THR A 130 7.29 4.63 -4.95
CA THR A 130 7.78 4.09 -3.68
C THR A 130 6.70 3.28 -2.98
N ILE A 131 7.10 2.12 -2.46
CA ILE A 131 6.29 1.29 -1.57
C ILE A 131 6.91 1.35 -0.19
N ARG A 132 6.08 1.61 0.83
CA ARG A 132 6.44 1.48 2.25
C ARG A 132 5.51 0.48 2.89
N SER A 133 6.03 -0.42 3.71
CA SER A 133 5.18 -1.33 4.49
C SER A 133 5.80 -1.69 5.82
N LEU A 134 4.93 -1.82 6.81
CA LEU A 134 5.21 -2.38 8.12
C LEU A 134 4.32 -3.61 8.28
N THR A 135 4.93 -4.79 8.38
CA THR A 135 4.18 -6.05 8.49
C THR A 135 4.57 -6.81 9.75
N ARG A 136 3.59 -7.40 10.43
CA ARG A 136 3.78 -8.39 11.49
C ARG A 136 2.73 -9.50 11.36
N PRO A 137 2.90 -10.65 12.04
CA PRO A 137 1.88 -11.69 12.07
C PRO A 137 0.54 -11.13 12.56
N ALA A 138 -0.57 -11.70 12.06
CA ALA A 138 -1.88 -11.47 12.65
C ALA A 138 -1.86 -11.81 14.15
N ALA A 139 -2.68 -11.13 14.94
CA ALA A 139 -2.68 -11.28 16.40
C ALA A 139 -2.98 -12.72 16.86
N SER A 140 -3.85 -13.42 16.15
CA SER A 140 -4.28 -14.79 16.44
C SER A 140 -4.84 -15.47 15.19
N GLY A 141 -5.12 -16.77 15.29
CA GLY A 141 -5.78 -17.56 14.24
C GLY A 141 -4.84 -18.20 13.22
N VAL A 142 -5.45 -18.87 12.22
CA VAL A 142 -4.75 -19.64 11.18
C VAL A 142 -3.71 -18.81 10.42
N TRP A 143 -3.97 -17.51 10.25
CA TRP A 143 -3.05 -16.59 9.57
C TRP A 143 -1.73 -16.38 10.30
N ARG A 144 -1.73 -16.42 11.63
CA ARG A 144 -0.49 -16.33 12.42
C ARG A 144 0.41 -17.53 12.16
N ALA A 145 -0.17 -18.73 12.03
CA ALA A 145 0.58 -19.95 11.73
C ALA A 145 1.10 -19.96 10.27
N LEU A 146 0.30 -19.45 9.32
CA LEU A 146 0.67 -19.36 7.91
C LEU A 146 1.60 -18.18 7.59
N PHE A 147 1.99 -17.38 8.58
CA PHE A 147 2.79 -16.17 8.36
C PHE A 147 4.08 -16.38 7.54
N PRO A 148 4.87 -17.46 7.72
CA PRO A 148 6.04 -17.70 6.88
C PRO A 148 5.70 -17.84 5.39
N LEU A 149 4.58 -18.51 5.05
CA LEU A 149 4.11 -18.62 3.67
C LEU A 149 3.63 -17.26 3.13
N LEU A 150 2.95 -16.48 3.97
CA LEU A 150 2.51 -15.12 3.62
C LEU A 150 3.69 -14.18 3.37
N LEU A 151 4.87 -14.42 3.96
CA LEU A 151 6.08 -13.66 3.65
C LEU A 151 6.56 -13.92 2.22
N VAL A 152 6.45 -15.16 1.72
CA VAL A 152 6.79 -15.48 0.32
C VAL A 152 5.81 -14.81 -0.63
N ALA A 153 4.51 -14.89 -0.35
CA ALA A 153 3.48 -14.20 -1.14
C ALA A 153 3.70 -12.69 -1.18
N GLN A 154 4.13 -12.08 -0.07
CA GLN A 154 4.49 -10.65 -0.02
C GLN A 154 5.67 -10.30 -0.93
N LEU A 155 6.66 -11.18 -1.09
CA LEU A 155 7.77 -10.93 -2.03
C LEU A 155 7.27 -10.86 -3.47
N VAL A 156 6.40 -11.80 -3.86
CA VAL A 156 5.79 -11.83 -5.20
C VAL A 156 4.91 -10.60 -5.41
N ALA A 157 4.07 -10.25 -4.45
CA ALA A 157 3.21 -9.07 -4.52
C ALA A 157 4.03 -7.78 -4.67
N ARG A 158 5.07 -7.59 -3.85
CA ARG A 158 5.98 -6.43 -3.93
C ARG A 158 6.69 -6.35 -5.28
N TRP A 159 7.13 -7.48 -5.83
CA TRP A 159 7.72 -7.50 -7.17
C TRP A 159 6.73 -7.07 -8.25
N ARG A 160 5.46 -7.51 -8.16
CA ARG A 160 4.39 -7.09 -9.07
C ARG A 160 4.07 -5.60 -8.93
N TYR A 161 3.98 -5.09 -7.71
CA TYR A 161 3.74 -3.66 -7.44
C TYR A 161 4.79 -2.77 -8.10
N LEU A 162 6.08 -3.13 -8.00
CA LEU A 162 7.17 -2.36 -8.59
C LEU A 162 7.17 -2.33 -10.13
N ARG A 163 6.36 -3.19 -10.76
CA ARG A 163 6.15 -3.22 -12.21
C ARG A 163 4.80 -2.63 -12.63
N ALA A 164 3.89 -2.38 -11.69
CA ALA A 164 2.49 -2.03 -12.00
C ALA A 164 2.32 -0.66 -12.68
N LEU A 165 3.29 0.24 -12.51
CA LEU A 165 3.27 1.61 -13.06
C LEU A 165 4.37 1.85 -14.12
N ARG A 166 5.14 0.83 -14.48
CA ARG A 166 6.07 0.88 -15.61
C ARG A 166 5.29 0.59 -16.89
#